data_AF-A0A7C7HMY2-F1
#
_entry.id   AF-A0A7C7HMY2-F1
#
_cell.length_a   1.000
_cell.length_b   1.000
_cell.length_c   1.000
_cell.angle_alpha   90.00
_cell.angle_beta   90.00
_cell.angle_gamma   90.00
#
_symmetry.space_group_name_H-M   'P 1'
#
loop_
_entity.id
_entity.type
_entity.pdbx_description
1 polymer ?
#
loop_
_entity_poly.entity_id
_entity_poly.type
_entity_poly.pdbx_seq_one_letter_code
_entity_poly.pdbx_strand_id
1 'polypeptide(L)' 'MTTQLKLPIALRDSASFANFFVGDNDELLASLAHLGGPGANGNLFVHGPPGAGKTHLLQALSRQAIEAGGDALYVPLS' A
#
# COMPACT_ATOMS: atom_id res chain seq x y z
N MET A 1 -34.31 9.10 -2.15
CA MET A 1 -33.10 8.77 -1.39
C MET A 1 -32.12 8.14 -2.35
N THR A 2 -31.17 8.91 -2.89
CA THR A 2 -30.14 8.39 -3.78
C THR A 2 -29.03 7.77 -2.93
N THR A 3 -28.89 6.45 -2.99
CA THR A 3 -27.81 5.72 -2.33
C THR A 3 -26.48 6.06 -3.01
N GLN A 4 -25.46 6.45 -2.24
CA GLN A 4 -24.12 6.64 -2.77
C GLN A 4 -23.51 5.28 -3.10
N LEU A 5 -23.23 5.05 -4.39
CA LEU A 5 -22.49 3.88 -4.85
C LEU A 5 -20.99 4.10 -4.57
N LYS A 6 -20.30 3.04 -4.12
CA LYS A 6 -18.84 3.06 -3.98
C LYS A 6 -18.24 3.27 -5.37
N LEU A 7 -17.58 4.41 -5.58
CA LEU A 7 -16.80 4.63 -6.79
C LEU A 7 -15.55 3.74 -6.69
N PRO A 8 -15.32 2.79 -7.61
CA PRO A 8 -14.10 2.01 -7.62
C PRO A 8 -12.96 2.91 -8.09
N ILE A 9 -12.34 3.61 -7.15
CA ILE A 9 -11.07 4.29 -7.40
C ILE A 9 -10.01 3.20 -7.44
N ALA A 10 -9.74 2.70 -8.65
CA ALA A 10 -8.64 1.78 -8.87
C ALA A 10 -7.32 2.53 -8.58
N LEU A 11 -6.50 1.95 -7.71
CA LEU A 11 -5.10 2.31 -7.62
C LEU A 11 -4.47 2.06 -8.99
N ARG A 12 -3.43 2.84 -9.34
CA ARG A 12 -2.73 2.63 -10.61
C ARG A 12 -2.26 1.18 -10.69
N ASP A 13 -2.63 0.49 -11.78
CA ASP A 13 -2.30 -0.92 -12.04
C ASP A 13 -0.79 -1.23 -12.02
N SER A 14 0.06 -0.22 -12.02
CA SER A 14 1.51 -0.39 -12.02
C SER A 14 2.14 -0.46 -10.62
N ALA A 15 1.48 -0.06 -9.53
CA ALA A 15 2.12 -0.11 -8.21
C ALA A 15 2.02 -1.53 -7.62
N SER A 16 3.15 -2.24 -7.54
CA SER A 16 3.24 -3.58 -6.93
C SER A 16 4.57 -3.75 -6.20
N PHE A 17 4.65 -4.68 -5.27
CA PHE A 17 5.94 -5.05 -4.67
C PHE A 17 6.87 -5.70 -5.71
N ALA A 18 6.31 -6.43 -6.68
CA ALA A 18 7.06 -7.15 -7.71
C ALA A 18 7.89 -6.24 -8.63
N ASN A 19 7.52 -4.97 -8.79
CA ASN A 19 8.24 -4.00 -9.60
C ASN A 19 8.83 -2.84 -8.80
N PHE A 20 8.98 -3.01 -7.48
CA PHE A 20 9.74 -2.11 -6.63
C PHE A 20 11.21 -2.52 -6.63
N PHE A 21 12.12 -1.59 -6.94
CA PHE A 21 13.56 -1.83 -6.81
C PHE A 21 13.96 -1.75 -5.33
N VAL A 22 14.36 -2.90 -4.76
CA VAL A 22 14.56 -3.06 -3.31
C VAL A 22 15.68 -2.18 -2.76
N GLY A 23 16.86 -2.18 -3.40
CA GLY A 23 18.05 -1.52 -2.83
C GLY A 23 18.34 -2.02 -1.40
N ASP A 24 18.66 -1.12 -0.48
CA ASP A 24 18.93 -1.45 0.93
C ASP A 24 17.66 -1.41 1.83
N ASN A 25 16.47 -1.60 1.26
CA ASN A 25 15.18 -1.46 1.98
C ASN A 25 14.61 -2.79 2.50
N ASP A 26 15.42 -3.82 2.73
CA ASP A 26 14.95 -5.15 3.14
C ASP A 26 14.12 -5.11 4.44
N GLU A 27 14.56 -4.34 5.44
CA GLU A 27 13.85 -4.20 6.72
C GLU A 27 12.47 -3.52 6.54
N LEU A 28 12.41 -2.52 5.66
CA LEU A 28 11.15 -1.85 5.32
C LEU A 28 10.19 -2.83 4.63
N LEU A 29 10.67 -3.63 3.68
CA LEU A 29 9.84 -4.63 3.00
C LEU A 29 9.36 -5.72 3.95
N ALA A 30 10.23 -6.19 4.86
CA ALA A 30 9.84 -7.14 5.89
C ALA A 30 8.75 -6.57 6.82
N SER A 31 8.87 -5.30 7.21
CA SER A 31 7.88 -4.61 8.03
C SER A 31 6.54 -4.43 7.31
N LEU A 32 6.56 -4.09 6.03
CA LEU A 32 5.37 -3.98 5.19
C LEU A 32 4.68 -5.34 4.98
N ALA A 33 5.46 -6.40 4.74
CA ALA A 33 4.95 -7.75 4.60
C ALA A 33 4.30 -8.25 5.90
N HIS A 34 4.89 -7.92 7.06
CA HIS A 34 4.29 -8.22 8.35
C HIS A 34 2.97 -7.48 8.55
N LEU A 35 2.91 -6.18 8.21
CA LEU A 35 1.70 -5.36 8.35
C LEU A 35 0.57 -5.81 7.41
N GLY A 36 0.88 -6.31 6.21
CA GLY A 36 -0.10 -6.84 5.26
C GLY A 36 -0.55 -8.26 5.55
N GLY A 37 -0.01 -8.92 6.58
CA GLY A 37 -0.31 -10.30 6.92
C GLY A 37 -1.62 -10.49 7.71
N PRO A 38 -2.15 -11.73 7.79
CA PRO A 38 -3.32 -12.05 8.59
C PRO A 38 -3.11 -11.73 10.07
N GLY A 39 -4.07 -11.05 10.70
CA GLY A 39 -4.01 -10.72 12.13
C GLY A 39 -2.95 -9.68 12.49
N ALA A 40 -2.32 -9.05 11.50
CA ALA A 40 -1.38 -7.97 11.71
C ALA A 40 -2.08 -6.77 12.36
N ASN A 41 -1.47 -6.26 13.42
CA ASN A 41 -1.89 -5.05 14.11
C ASN A 41 -0.65 -4.19 14.30
N GLY A 42 -0.70 -2.93 13.88
CA GLY A 42 0.46 -2.04 14.02
C GLY A 42 0.31 -0.78 13.18
N ASN A 43 1.20 0.17 13.44
CA ASN A 43 1.35 1.38 12.65
C ASN A 43 2.79 1.44 12.14
N LEU A 44 2.96 1.73 10.86
CA LEU A 44 4.27 1.92 10.24
C LEU A 44 4.35 3.34 9.69
N PHE A 45 5.42 4.05 10.04
CA PHE A 45 5.73 5.35 9.47
C PHE A 45 6.95 5.23 8.57
N VAL A 46 6.80 5.61 7.30
CA VAL A 46 7.88 5.53 6.29
C VAL A 46 8.28 6.94 5.88
N HIS A 47 9.54 7.29 6.10
CA HIS A 47 10.12 8.56 5.67
C HIS A 47 11.27 8.34 4.69
N GLY A 48 11.60 9.37 3.92
CA GLY A 48 12.68 9.31 2.93
C GLY A 48 12.57 10.46 1.93
N PRO A 49 13.60 10.68 1.10
CA PRO A 49 13.63 11.80 0.17
C PRO A 49 12.51 11.75 -0.89
N PRO A 50 12.22 12.86 -1.57
CA PRO A 50 11.35 12.86 -2.76
C PRO A 50 11.79 11.80 -3.76
N GLY A 51 10.84 11.11 -4.40
CA GLY A 51 11.14 10.06 -5.38
C GLY A 51 11.57 8.70 -4.82
N ALA A 52 11.72 8.54 -3.49
CA ALA A 52 12.13 7.26 -2.86
C ALA A 52 11.07 6.14 -2.90
N GLY A 53 10.00 6.25 -3.70
CA GLY A 53 9.00 5.19 -3.85
C GLY A 53 7.99 5.00 -2.70
N LYS A 54 7.94 5.91 -1.71
CA LYS A 54 6.95 5.84 -0.60
C LYS A 54 5.50 5.67 -1.08
N THR A 55 5.08 6.48 -2.05
CA THR A 55 3.74 6.38 -2.67
C THR A 55 3.53 5.02 -3.33
N HIS A 56 4.54 4.53 -4.06
CA HIS A 56 4.49 3.23 -4.72
C HIS A 56 4.30 2.10 -3.71
N LEU A 57 5.06 2.09 -2.62
CA LEU A 57 4.97 1.06 -1.58
C LEU A 57 3.61 1.07 -0.86
N LEU A 58 3.08 2.25 -0.51
CA LEU A 58 1.76 2.36 0.13
C LEU A 58 0.63 1.91 -0.80
N GLN A 59 0.71 2.24 -2.08
CA GLN A 59 -0.25 1.78 -3.09
C GLN A 59 -0.12 0.27 -3.33
N ALA A 60 1.10 -0.27 -3.38
CA ALA A 60 1.35 -1.70 -3.51
C ALA A 60 0.79 -2.51 -2.32
N LEU A 61 0.97 -2.03 -1.09
CA LEU A 61 0.39 -2.64 0.11
C LEU A 61 -1.14 -2.63 0.06
N SER A 62 -1.73 -1.49 -0.29
CA SER A 62 -3.19 -1.34 -0.40
C SER A 62 -3.76 -2.28 -1.47
N ARG A 63 -3.08 -2.38 -2.62
CA ARG A 63 -3.43 -3.31 -3.69
C ARG A 63 -3.36 -4.76 -3.22
N GLN A 64 -2.26 -5.16 -2.58
CA GLN A 64 -2.07 -6.53 -2.10
C GLN A 64 -3.20 -6.94 -1.13
N ALA A 65 -3.60 -6.04 -0.23
CA ALA A 65 -4.71 -6.29 0.69
C ALA A 65 -6.05 -6.51 -0.05
N ILE A 66 -6.35 -5.69 -1.08
CA ILE A 66 -7.55 -5.84 -1.91
C ILE A 66 -7.50 -7.15 -2.72
N GLU A 67 -6.37 -7.49 -3.33
CA GLU A 67 -6.18 -8.73 -4.10
C GLU A 67 -6.30 -9.98 -3.22
N ALA A 68 -5.93 -9.88 -1.94
CA ALA A 68 -6.13 -10.93 -0.93
C ALA A 68 -7.59 -11.03 -0.42
N GLY A 69 -8.51 -10.21 -0.94
CA GLY A 69 -9.92 -10.16 -0.54
C GLY A 69 -10.20 -9.38 0.75
N GLY A 70 -9.20 -8.63 1.25
CA GLY A 70 -9.36 -7.70 2.37
C GLY A 70 -9.81 -6.30 1.93
N ASP A 71 -9.99 -5.42 2.91
CA ASP A 71 -10.30 -4.01 2.69
C ASP A 71 -9.04 -3.15 2.85
N ALA A 72 -8.86 -2.15 1.98
CA ALA A 72 -7.82 -1.14 2.12
C ALA A 72 -8.33 0.24 1.67
N LEU A 73 -7.80 1.29 2.32
CA LEU A 73 -8.07 2.67 1.95
C LEU A 73 -6.76 3.45 1.82
N TYR A 74 -6.46 3.91 0.61
CA TYR A 74 -5.34 4.81 0.36
C TYR A 74 -5.86 6.26 0.36
N VAL A 75 -5.32 7.08 1.27
CA VAL A 75 -5.68 8.51 1.38
C VAL A 75 -4.45 9.36 1.05
N PRO A 76 -4.36 9.92 -0.16
CA PRO A 76 -3.31 10.90 -0.48
C PRO A 76 -3.59 12.21 0.26
N LEU A 77 -2.60 12.71 1.01
CA LEU A 77 -2.67 13.99 1.73
C LEU A 77 -2.00 15.15 0.97
N SER A 78 -1.71 14.94 -0.32
CA SER A 78 -1.12 15.92 -1.24
C SER A 78 -2.07 17.07 -1.55
#